data_AF-A0A7W8MQE2-F1
#
_entry.id   AF-A0A7W8MQE2-F1
#
_cell.length_a   1.000
_cell.length_b   1.000
_cell.length_c   1.000
_cell.angle_alpha   90.00
_cell.angle_beta   90.00
_cell.angle_gamma   90.00
#
_symmetry.space_group_name_H-M   'P 1'
#
loop_
_entity.id
_entity.type
_entity.pdbx_description
1 polymer ?
#
loop_
_entity_poly.entity_id
_entity_poly.type
_entity_poly.pdbx_seq_one_letter_code
_entity_poly.pdbx_strand_id
1 'polypeptide(L)'
;MPVRELVQEAGRAEFVERLDVALHGLCQPLTVLQCRLAMGEMIGEPDAMLEAIREALKECVRLNQTVGTMRTMLQQVKADTNDERIG
;
A
#
# COMPACT_ATOMS: atom_id res chain seq x y z
N MET A 1 -15.08 -13.49 29.61
CA MET A 1 -13.88 -12.88 29.02
C MET A 1 -13.69 -11.49 29.61
N PRO A 2 -12.47 -11.12 30.04
CA PRO A 2 -12.16 -9.79 30.53
C PRO A 2 -12.29 -8.74 29.42
N VAL A 3 -12.82 -7.56 29.76
CA VAL A 3 -13.10 -6.46 28.82
C VAL A 3 -11.86 -6.00 28.03
N ARG A 4 -10.66 -6.14 28.60
CA ARG A 4 -9.39 -5.80 27.93
C ARG A 4 -9.08 -6.66 26.69
N GLU A 5 -9.40 -7.96 26.73
CA GLU A 5 -9.15 -8.87 25.59
C GLU A 5 -10.02 -8.51 24.39
N LEU A 6 -11.30 -8.15 24.63
CA LEU A 6 -12.22 -7.73 23.58
C LEU A 6 -11.80 -6.41 22.90
N VAL A 7 -11.21 -5.48 23.65
CA VAL A 7 -10.71 -4.20 23.12
C VAL A 7 -9.46 -4.42 22.25
N GLN A 8 -8.55 -5.31 22.66
CA GLN A 8 -7.37 -5.68 21.86
C GLN A 8 -7.74 -6.43 20.57
N GLU A 9 -8.71 -7.34 20.63
CA GLU A 9 -9.21 -8.04 19.42
C GLU A 9 -9.87 -7.08 18.43
N ALA A 10 -10.69 -6.15 18.92
CA ALA A 10 -11.33 -5.13 18.09
C ALA A 10 -10.30 -4.21 17.40
N GLY A 11 -9.29 -3.73 18.15
CA GLY A 11 -8.22 -2.90 17.58
C GLY A 11 -7.37 -3.64 16.53
N ARG A 12 -7.14 -4.94 16.73
CA ARG A 12 -6.44 -5.78 15.74
C ARG A 12 -7.27 -5.98 14.48
N ALA A 13 -8.59 -6.18 14.60
CA ALA A 13 -9.48 -6.32 13.46
C ALA A 13 -9.54 -5.03 12.62
N GLU A 14 -9.67 -3.86 13.27
CA GLU A 14 -9.65 -2.56 12.60
C GLU A 14 -8.32 -2.31 11.86
N PHE A 15 -7.20 -2.69 12.48
CA PHE A 15 -5.89 -2.58 11.83
C PHE A 15 -5.78 -3.45 10.57
N VAL A 16 -6.25 -4.70 10.64
CA VAL A 16 -6.25 -5.61 9.49
C VAL A 16 -7.12 -5.08 8.36
N GLU A 17 -8.30 -4.55 8.67
CA GLU A 17 -9.20 -3.93 7.68
C GLU A 17 -8.53 -2.72 7.00
N ARG A 18 -7.86 -1.86 7.77
CA ARG A 18 -7.13 -0.70 7.20
C ARG A 18 -5.97 -1.12 6.31
N LEU A 19 -5.27 -2.20 6.65
CA LEU A 19 -4.23 -2.78 5.79
C LEU A 19 -4.82 -3.39 4.51
N ASP A 20 -5.94 -4.08 4.60
CA ASP A 20 -6.62 -4.67 3.44
C ASP A 20 -7.06 -3.59 2.45
N VAL A 21 -7.66 -2.50 2.94
CA VAL A 21 -8.01 -1.33 2.11
C VAL A 21 -6.76 -0.73 1.44
N ALA A 22 -5.65 -0.60 2.18
CA ALA A 22 -4.41 -0.06 1.63
C ALA A 22 -3.79 -1.00 0.58
N LEU A 23 -3.83 -2.32 0.79
CA LEU A 23 -3.40 -3.33 -0.17
C LEU A 23 -4.28 -3.31 -1.43
N HIS A 24 -5.59 -3.23 -1.28
CA HIS A 24 -6.51 -3.09 -2.39
C HIS A 24 -6.21 -1.81 -3.21
N GLY A 25 -5.88 -0.71 -2.52
CA GLY A 25 -5.44 0.53 -3.13
C GLY A 25 -4.14 0.44 -3.94
N LEU A 26 -3.32 -0.60 -3.77
CA LEU A 26 -2.11 -0.85 -4.58
C LEU A 26 -2.43 -1.54 -5.91
N CYS A 27 -3.50 -2.34 -5.96
CA CYS A 27 -3.84 -3.13 -7.16
C CYS A 27 -4.12 -2.24 -8.37
N GLN A 28 -4.79 -1.10 -8.17
CA GLN A 28 -5.10 -0.15 -9.24
C GLN A 28 -3.83 0.44 -9.90
N PRO A 29 -2.92 1.14 -9.19
CA PRO A 29 -1.72 1.69 -9.79
C PRO A 29 -0.79 0.61 -10.37
N LEU A 30 -0.72 -0.59 -9.76
CA LEU A 30 0.01 -1.73 -10.34
C LEU A 30 -0.57 -2.15 -11.71
N THR A 31 -1.89 -2.27 -11.79
CA THR A 31 -2.57 -2.64 -13.04
C THR A 31 -2.34 -1.58 -14.11
N VAL A 32 -2.50 -0.29 -13.76
CA VAL A 32 -2.28 0.82 -14.70
C VAL A 32 -0.84 0.82 -15.22
N LEU A 33 0.14 0.63 -14.33
CA LEU A 33 1.55 0.53 -14.70
C LEU A 33 1.79 -0.61 -15.70
N GLN A 34 1.29 -1.81 -15.40
CA GLN A 34 1.47 -2.99 -16.24
C GLN A 34 0.82 -2.82 -17.62
N CYS A 35 -0.41 -2.31 -17.66
CA CYS A 35 -1.11 -2.07 -18.92
C CYS A 35 -0.36 -1.04 -19.79
N ARG A 36 0.16 0.04 -19.20
CA ARG A 36 0.88 1.07 -19.93
C ARG A 36 2.17 0.54 -20.56
N LEU A 37 2.97 -0.20 -19.80
CA LEU A 37 4.19 -0.81 -20.32
C LEU A 37 3.88 -1.83 -21.42
N ALA A 38 2.87 -2.68 -21.22
CA ALA A 38 2.45 -3.65 -22.24
C ALA A 38 1.97 -2.97 -23.54
N MET A 39 1.25 -1.84 -23.44
CA MET A 39 0.84 -1.06 -24.62
C MET A 39 2.04 -0.43 -25.34
N GLY A 40 2.99 0.16 -24.60
CA GLY A 40 4.21 0.72 -25.19
C GLY A 40 5.04 -0.34 -25.92
N GLU A 41 5.18 -1.53 -25.32
CA GLU A 41 5.85 -2.68 -25.93
C GLU A 41 5.12 -3.17 -27.19
N MET A 42 3.79 -3.25 -27.16
CA MET A 42 2.98 -3.71 -28.29
C MET A 42 3.03 -2.76 -29.49
N ILE A 43 3.12 -1.45 -29.26
CA ILE A 43 3.30 -0.46 -30.33
C ILE A 43 4.67 -0.62 -31.00
N GLY A 44 5.71 -0.97 -30.24
CA GLY A 44 7.03 -1.31 -30.77
C GLY A 44 7.87 -0.12 -31.23
N GLU A 45 7.37 1.12 -31.06
CA GLU A 45 8.10 2.34 -31.37
C GLU A 45 8.88 2.84 -30.14
N PRO A 46 10.13 3.33 -30.30
CA PRO A 46 10.92 3.86 -29.18
C PRO A 46 10.20 4.98 -28.41
N ASP A 47 9.53 5.88 -29.11
CA ASP A 47 8.80 7.01 -28.51
C ASP A 47 7.59 6.54 -27.70
N ALA A 48 6.87 5.52 -28.19
CA ALA A 48 5.75 4.93 -27.46
C ALA A 48 6.22 4.24 -26.17
N MET A 49 7.36 3.55 -26.20
CA MET A 49 7.95 2.94 -25.01
C MET A 49 8.45 4.00 -24.01
N LEU A 50 9.08 5.08 -24.48
CA LEU A 50 9.50 6.19 -23.62
C LEU A 50 8.30 6.84 -22.92
N GLU A 51 7.20 7.05 -23.63
CA GLU A 51 5.99 7.60 -23.04
C GLU A 51 5.35 6.64 -22.03
N ALA A 52 5.28 5.34 -22.37
CA ALA A 52 4.82 4.31 -21.46
C ALA A 52 5.65 4.26 -20.16
N ILE A 53 6.98 4.39 -20.26
CA ILE A 53 7.89 4.44 -19.10
C ILE A 53 7.62 5.69 -18.24
N ARG A 54 7.50 6.87 -18.85
CA ARG A 54 7.19 8.12 -18.10
C ARG A 54 5.87 7.99 -17.34
N GLU A 55 4.86 7.45 -18.00
CA GLU A 55 3.54 7.24 -17.43
C GLU A 55 3.54 6.13 -16.35
N ALA A 56 4.37 5.10 -16.48
CA ALA A 56 4.59 4.07 -15.47
C ALA A 56 5.31 4.62 -14.23
N LEU A 57 6.28 5.52 -14.40
CA LEU A 57 7.00 6.15 -13.28
C LEU A 57 6.07 6.95 -12.36
N LYS A 58 5.02 7.58 -12.91
CA LYS A 58 3.99 8.26 -12.12
C LYS A 58 3.26 7.29 -11.19
N GLU A 59 2.95 6.09 -11.69
CA GLU A 59 2.31 5.06 -10.88
C GLU A 59 3.26 4.49 -9.83
N CYS A 60 4.56 4.35 -10.12
CA CYS A 60 5.57 4.00 -9.10
C CYS A 60 5.58 5.00 -7.92
N VAL A 61 5.42 6.29 -8.18
CA VAL A 61 5.32 7.30 -7.11
C VAL A 61 4.08 7.06 -6.25
N ARG A 62 2.92 6.81 -6.87
CA ARG A 62 1.67 6.49 -6.13
C ARG A 62 1.83 5.23 -5.29
N LEU A 63 2.45 4.18 -5.84
CA LEU A 63 2.73 2.94 -5.11
C LEU A 63 3.61 3.20 -3.88
N ASN A 64 4.69 3.97 -4.04
CA ASN A 64 5.57 4.32 -2.93
C ASN A 64 4.86 5.12 -1.83
N GLN A 65 3.93 6.01 -2.20
CA GLN A 65 3.10 6.74 -1.23
C GLN A 65 2.20 5.81 -0.42
N THR A 66 1.50 4.89 -1.07
CA THR A 66 0.64 3.92 -0.39
C THR A 66 1.45 2.98 0.52
N VAL A 67 2.60 2.49 0.05
CA VAL A 67 3.53 1.69 0.88
C VAL A 67 4.05 2.50 2.07
N GLY A 68 4.34 3.79 1.88
CA GLY A 68 4.71 4.71 2.96
C GLY A 68 3.63 4.80 4.03
N THR A 69 2.37 4.98 3.62
CA THR A 69 1.21 4.99 4.53
C THR A 69 1.10 3.68 5.32
N MET A 70 1.24 2.53 4.66
CA MET A 70 1.22 1.22 5.33
C MET A 70 2.35 1.06 6.34
N ARG A 71 3.56 1.55 6.00
CA ARG A 71 4.70 1.54 6.93
C ARG A 71 4.43 2.39 8.17
N THR A 72 3.81 3.56 8.00
CA THR A 72 3.40 4.42 9.13
C THR A 72 2.36 3.73 10.01
N MET A 73 1.36 3.08 9.42
CA MET A 73 0.36 2.30 10.17
C MET A 73 1.03 1.19 10.99
N LEU A 74 1.99 0.46 10.40
CA LEU A 74 2.75 -0.58 11.11
C LEU A 74 3.63 -0.02 12.24
N GLN A 75 4.17 1.19 12.08
CA GLN A 75 4.96 1.85 13.11
C GLN A 75 4.10 2.30 14.31
N GLN A 76 2.88 2.78 14.07
CA GLN A 76 1.93 3.14 15.12
C GLN A 76 1.62 1.94 16.03
N VAL A 77 1.25 0.79 15.44
CA VAL A 77 0.98 -0.43 16.21
C VAL A 77 2.20 -0.89 17.01
N LYS A 78 3.41 -0.79 16.45
CA LYS A 78 4.65 -1.14 17.17
C LYS A 78 4.94 -0.21 18.34
N ALA A 79 4.64 1.09 18.21
CA ALA A 79 4.81 2.06 19.29
C ALA A 79 3.83 1.82 20.43
N ASP A 80 2.55 1.57 20.11
CA ASP A 80 1.50 1.29 21.08
C ASP A 80 1.82 0.01 21.90
N THR A 81 2.36 -1.02 21.24
CA THR A 81 2.79 -2.27 21.90
C THR A 81 3.96 -2.06 22.89
N ASN A 82 4.76 -0.99 22.71
CA ASN A 82 5.94 -0.72 23.53
C ASN A 82 5.63 0.17 24.74
N ASP A 83 4.58 1.00 24.66
CA ASP A 83 4.09 1.84 25.76
C ASP A 83 3.36 0.98 26.83
N GLU A 84 2.66 -0.08 26.42
CA GLU A 84 2.01 -1.04 27.33
C GLU A 84 2.99 -1.90 28.16
N ARG A 85 4.31 -1.84 27.91
CA ARG A 85 5.34 -2.58 28.67
C ARG A 85 6.05 -1.76 29.74
N ILE A 86 5.81 -0.45 29.79
CA ILE A 86 6.45 0.48 30.74
C ILE A 86 5.45 1.03 31.79
N GLY A 87 4.15 0.76 31.62
CA GLY A 87 3.08 1.12 32.56
C GLY A 87 2.71 0.03 33.56
#